data_AF-A0A6B2S7Z8-F1
#
_entry.id   AF-A0A6B2S7Z8-F1
#
_cell.length_a   1.000
_cell.length_b   1.000
_cell.length_c   1.000
_cell.angle_alpha   90.00
_cell.angle_beta   90.00
_cell.angle_gamma   90.00
#
_symmetry.space_group_name_H-M   'P 1'
#
loop_
_entity.id
_entity.type
_entity.pdbx_description
1 polymer ?
#
loop_
_entity_poly.entity_id
_entity_poly.type
_entity_poly.pdbx_seq_one_letter_code
_entity_poly.pdbx_strand_id
1 'polypeptide(L)'
;LPAVPVTVGLREAGSLGLAGPRDRLTGLARAVVAQLAALHSPDTLEIVLVSTDRARVTAERTAEWAWLGWLPHLRPAHGQDCRLLLAYDRDQAAARTDELIRRLDDHVADSGTGHAGTAPAG
;
A
#
# COMPACT_ATOMS: atom_id res chain seq x y z
N LEU A 1 13.60 -2.57 -29.39
CA LEU A 1 12.12 -2.48 -29.49
C LEU A 1 11.73 -1.03 -29.19
N PRO A 2 10.92 -0.36 -30.03
CA PRO A 2 10.33 0.93 -29.68
C PRO A 2 9.40 0.76 -28.47
N ALA A 3 9.16 1.85 -27.72
CA ALA A 3 8.62 1.87 -26.35
C ALA A 3 7.43 0.92 -26.08
N VAL A 4 7.70 -0.22 -25.44
CA VAL A 4 6.69 -1.12 -24.86
C VAL A 4 6.55 -0.81 -23.37
N PRO A 5 5.34 -0.84 -22.78
CA PRO A 5 5.17 -0.68 -21.33
C PRO A 5 6.01 -1.70 -20.55
N VAL A 6 6.73 -1.22 -19.55
CA VAL A 6 7.42 -2.08 -18.58
C VAL A 6 6.40 -2.49 -17.54
N THR A 7 6.23 -3.80 -17.35
CA THR A 7 5.27 -4.38 -16.39
C THR A 7 5.99 -5.10 -15.27
N VAL A 8 5.37 -5.12 -14.09
CA VAL A 8 5.84 -5.90 -12.94
C VAL A 8 4.68 -6.72 -12.38
N GLY A 9 4.90 -8.01 -12.18
CA GLY A 9 3.98 -8.88 -11.45
C GLY A 9 4.20 -8.69 -9.95
N LEU A 10 3.40 -7.84 -9.30
CA LEU A 10 3.59 -7.51 -7.88
C LEU A 10 3.37 -8.70 -6.94
N ARG A 11 2.47 -9.62 -7.32
CA ARG A 11 2.17 -10.80 -6.50
C ARG A 11 3.34 -11.78 -6.49
N GLU A 12 4.05 -11.90 -7.62
CA GLU A 12 5.25 -12.73 -7.75
C GLU A 12 6.49 -12.03 -7.17
N ALA A 13 6.62 -10.72 -7.38
CA ALA A 13 7.76 -9.94 -6.90
C ALA A 13 7.74 -9.68 -5.39
N GLY A 14 6.56 -9.65 -4.77
CA GLY A 14 6.34 -9.41 -3.34
C GLY A 14 6.54 -7.96 -2.90
N SER A 15 7.47 -7.21 -3.52
CA SER A 15 7.68 -5.78 -3.24
C SER A 15 8.21 -5.02 -4.46
N LEU A 16 7.97 -3.71 -4.48
CA LEU A 16 8.46 -2.79 -5.51
C LEU A 16 9.18 -1.60 -4.87
N GLY A 17 10.47 -1.48 -5.15
CA GLY A 17 11.27 -0.31 -4.80
C GLY A 17 11.42 0.62 -6.00
N LEU A 18 11.25 1.92 -5.79
CA LEU A 18 11.48 2.96 -6.80
C LEU A 18 12.66 3.82 -6.36
N ALA A 19 13.63 4.03 -7.24
CA ALA A 19 14.84 4.81 -6.96
C ALA A 19 15.16 5.81 -8.08
N GLY A 20 15.70 6.95 -7.71
CA GLY A 20 16.12 7.99 -8.65
C GLY A 20 15.98 9.41 -8.08
N PRO A 21 16.24 10.44 -8.90
CA PRO A 21 16.04 11.84 -8.52
C PRO A 21 14.61 12.11 -8.06
N ARG A 22 14.46 12.85 -6.95
CA ARG A 22 13.19 13.01 -6.22
C ARG A 22 12.08 13.66 -7.07
N ASP A 23 12.45 14.62 -7.90
CA ASP A 23 11.57 15.34 -8.83
C ASP A 23 10.84 14.37 -9.76
N ARG A 24 11.57 13.41 -10.36
CA ARG A 24 10.99 12.38 -11.24
C ARG A 24 10.35 11.23 -10.46
N LEU A 25 10.94 10.85 -9.32
CA LEU A 25 10.48 9.72 -8.50
C LEU A 25 9.06 9.94 -7.95
N THR A 26 8.75 11.19 -7.56
CA THR A 26 7.40 11.56 -7.09
C THR A 26 6.33 11.29 -8.14
N GLY A 27 6.59 11.72 -9.38
CA GLY A 27 5.67 11.53 -10.49
C GLY A 27 5.46 10.05 -10.80
N LEU A 28 6.55 9.27 -10.80
CA LEU A 28 6.50 7.82 -11.02
C LEU A 28 5.71 7.10 -9.91
N ALA A 29 5.99 7.40 -8.63
CA ALA A 29 5.28 6.79 -7.51
C ALA A 29 3.77 7.09 -7.58
N ARG A 30 3.39 8.34 -7.88
CA ARG A 30 1.99 8.71 -8.06
C ARG A 30 1.34 8.00 -9.26
N ALA A 31 2.07 7.86 -10.37
CA ALA A 31 1.57 7.13 -11.54
C ALA A 31 1.32 5.65 -11.22
N VAL A 32 2.25 4.99 -10.52
CA VAL A 32 2.08 3.60 -10.06
C VAL A 32 0.86 3.47 -9.14
N VAL A 33 0.70 4.35 -8.15
CA VAL A 33 -0.46 4.32 -7.24
C VAL A 33 -1.77 4.56 -8.00
N ALA A 34 -1.78 5.49 -8.96
CA ALA A 34 -2.95 5.74 -9.79
C ALA A 34 -3.30 4.54 -10.68
N GLN A 35 -2.31 3.87 -11.27
CA GLN A 35 -2.52 2.66 -12.05
C GLN A 35 -3.09 1.53 -11.19
N LEU A 36 -2.55 1.31 -9.99
CA LEU A 36 -3.06 0.30 -9.08
C LEU A 36 -4.51 0.55 -8.68
N ALA A 37 -4.85 1.80 -8.32
CA ALA A 37 -6.21 2.19 -7.97
C ALA A 37 -7.19 2.11 -9.16
N ALA A 38 -6.72 2.36 -10.39
CA ALA A 38 -7.55 2.28 -11.59
C ALA A 38 -7.79 0.84 -12.07
N LEU A 39 -6.85 -0.07 -11.79
CA LEU A 39 -6.90 -1.46 -12.27
C LEU A 39 -7.49 -2.45 -11.26
N HIS A 40 -7.65 -2.07 -10.00
CA HIS A 40 -8.14 -2.95 -8.93
C HIS A 40 -9.29 -2.30 -8.17
N SER A 41 -10.33 -3.08 -7.86
CA SER A 41 -11.44 -2.63 -7.00
C SER A 41 -10.91 -2.35 -5.58
N PRO A 42 -11.46 -1.36 -4.85
CA PRO A 42 -11.18 -1.18 -3.42
C PRO A 42 -11.50 -2.42 -2.57
N ASP A 43 -12.35 -3.33 -3.04
CA ASP A 43 -12.63 -4.61 -2.37
C ASP A 43 -11.46 -5.61 -2.49
N THR A 44 -10.55 -5.38 -3.45
CA THR A 44 -9.42 -6.27 -3.75
C THR A 44 -8.06 -5.66 -3.44
N LEU A 45 -8.00 -4.33 -3.26
CA LEU A 45 -6.78 -3.59 -2.99
C LEU A 45 -7.07 -2.48 -1.97
N GLU A 46 -6.38 -2.52 -0.84
CA GLU A 46 -6.31 -1.42 0.12
C GLU A 46 -4.98 -0.66 -0.08
N ILE A 47 -5.02 0.67 0.02
CA ILE A 47 -3.83 1.51 -0.06
C ILE A 47 -3.62 2.18 1.29
N VAL A 48 -2.43 2.03 1.84
CA VAL A 48 -1.98 2.71 3.06
C VAL A 48 -0.78 3.58 2.71
N LEU A 49 -0.88 4.90 2.92
CA LEU A 49 0.23 5.82 2.71
C LEU A 49 0.95 6.10 4.03
N VAL A 50 2.25 5.86 4.06
CA VAL A 50 3.14 6.37 5.12
C VAL A 50 4.14 7.33 4.49
N SER A 51 4.00 8.61 4.79
CA SER A 51 4.84 9.70 4.27
C SER A 51 5.32 10.58 5.43
N THR A 52 6.32 10.09 6.16
CA THR A 52 6.90 10.72 7.36
C THR A 52 8.33 11.24 7.16
N ASP A 53 8.70 11.54 5.91
CA ASP A 53 10.00 12.13 5.56
C ASP A 53 10.26 13.41 6.37
N ARG A 54 11.25 13.33 7.27
CA ARG A 54 11.63 14.41 8.20
C ARG A 54 12.38 15.54 7.51
N ALA A 55 12.91 15.32 6.32
CA ALA A 55 13.58 16.36 5.55
C ALA A 55 12.60 17.41 4.99
N ARG A 56 11.29 17.11 5.03
CA ARG A 56 10.23 17.96 4.50
C ARG A 56 9.29 18.40 5.59
N VAL A 57 8.54 19.47 5.33
CA VAL A 57 7.46 19.89 6.22
C VAL A 57 6.18 19.13 5.90
N THR A 58 5.32 18.96 6.91
CA THR A 58 4.06 18.21 6.76
C THR A 58 3.18 18.75 5.64
N ALA A 59 3.10 20.07 5.48
CA ALA A 59 2.29 20.70 4.43
C ALA A 59 2.69 20.25 3.02
N GLU A 60 3.99 20.12 2.73
CA GLU A 60 4.47 19.65 1.43
C GLU A 60 4.12 18.18 1.19
N ARG A 61 4.28 17.33 2.22
CA ARG A 61 3.94 15.90 2.14
C ARG A 61 2.43 15.72 1.92
N THR A 62 1.62 16.49 2.62
CA THR A 62 0.16 16.48 2.45
C THR A 62 -0.24 16.96 1.06
N ALA A 63 0.34 18.06 0.56
CA ALA A 63 0.03 18.58 -0.78
C ALA A 63 0.40 17.57 -1.89
N GLU A 64 1.52 16.87 -1.74
CA GLU A 64 1.95 15.82 -2.68
C GLU A 64 0.96 14.66 -2.80
N TRP A 65 0.25 14.33 -1.73
CA TRP A 65 -0.64 13.17 -1.69
C TRP A 65 -2.11 13.52 -1.47
N ALA A 66 -2.47 14.80 -1.52
CA ALA A 66 -3.84 15.29 -1.27
C ALA A 66 -4.89 14.59 -2.15
N TRP A 67 -4.52 14.22 -3.37
CA TRP A 67 -5.40 13.55 -4.31
C TRP A 67 -5.86 12.16 -3.88
N LEU A 68 -5.10 11.49 -3.01
CA LEU A 68 -5.50 10.20 -2.45
C LEU A 68 -6.76 10.30 -1.58
N GLY A 69 -7.09 11.50 -1.08
CA GLY A 69 -8.29 11.71 -0.27
C GLY A 69 -9.61 11.43 -1.00
N TRP A 70 -9.59 11.37 -2.34
CA TRP A 70 -10.74 11.04 -3.18
C TRP A 70 -10.85 9.54 -3.52
N LEU A 71 -9.81 8.74 -3.29
CA LEU A 71 -9.84 7.33 -3.64
C LEU A 71 -10.58 6.49 -2.58
N PRO A 72 -11.43 5.55 -2.99
CA PRO A 72 -12.08 4.63 -2.05
C PRO A 72 -11.09 3.64 -1.42
N HIS A 73 -9.97 3.32 -2.07
CA HIS A 73 -8.95 2.36 -1.60
C HIS A 73 -8.27 2.75 -0.29
N LEU A 74 -8.37 4.01 0.14
CA LEU A 74 -7.83 4.49 1.40
C LEU A 74 -8.88 4.57 2.52
N ARG A 75 -10.11 4.12 2.26
CA ARG A 75 -11.15 4.05 3.30
C ARG A 75 -10.87 2.82 4.17
N PRO A 76 -10.93 2.96 5.50
CA PRO A 76 -10.72 1.83 6.39
C PRO A 76 -11.83 0.79 6.23
N ALA A 77 -11.44 -0.47 5.99
CA ALA A 77 -12.37 -1.60 5.84
C ALA A 77 -12.17 -2.71 6.89
N HIS A 78 -11.16 -2.56 7.76
CA HIS A 78 -10.65 -3.60 8.67
C HIS A 78 -10.60 -3.13 10.14
N GLY A 79 -11.49 -2.21 10.52
CA GLY A 79 -11.63 -1.71 11.89
C GLY A 79 -10.61 -0.65 12.33
N GLN A 80 -9.92 -0.02 11.38
CA GLN A 80 -8.99 1.07 11.68
C GLN A 80 -9.73 2.32 12.20
N ASP A 81 -9.26 2.91 13.30
CA ASP A 81 -9.84 4.13 13.86
C ASP A 81 -9.26 5.39 13.17
N CYS A 82 -9.68 5.62 11.93
CA CYS A 82 -9.33 6.82 11.16
C CYS A 82 -10.35 7.07 10.04
N ARG A 83 -10.27 8.23 9.37
CA ARG A 83 -11.10 8.51 8.19
C ARG A 83 -10.47 8.07 6.86
N LEU A 84 -9.14 8.04 6.84
CA LEU A 84 -8.30 7.71 5.69
C LEU A 84 -7.02 7.04 6.18
N LEU A 85 -6.55 6.06 5.42
CA LEU A 85 -5.32 5.31 5.69
C LEU A 85 -4.08 6.09 5.24
N LEU A 86 -3.90 7.26 5.86
CA LEU A 86 -2.80 8.18 5.63
C LEU A 86 -2.01 8.38 6.93
N ALA A 87 -0.70 8.48 6.79
CA ALA A 87 0.20 8.86 7.88
C ALA A 87 1.21 9.90 7.41
N TYR A 88 1.12 11.10 7.97
CA TYR A 88 2.04 12.22 7.73
C TYR A 88 2.88 12.59 8.95
N ASP A 89 2.52 12.07 10.13
CA ASP A 89 3.28 12.18 11.38
C ASP A 89 3.61 10.79 11.97
N ARG A 90 4.36 10.78 13.07
CA ARG A 90 4.87 9.54 13.67
C ARG A 90 3.77 8.71 14.32
N ASP A 91 2.80 9.33 14.95
CA ASP A 91 1.75 8.63 15.69
C ASP A 91 0.82 7.93 14.71
N GLN A 92 0.47 8.63 13.62
CA GLN A 92 -0.26 8.03 12.50
C GLN A 92 0.54 6.88 11.86
N ALA A 93 1.84 7.03 11.67
CA ALA A 93 2.66 6.00 11.05
C ALA A 93 2.78 4.75 11.93
N ALA A 94 2.94 4.92 13.24
CA ALA A 94 2.92 3.82 14.20
C ALA A 94 1.58 3.07 14.11
N ALA A 95 0.45 3.80 14.20
CA ALA A 95 -0.87 3.19 14.10
C ALA A 95 -1.08 2.42 12.78
N ARG A 96 -0.71 2.99 11.63
CA ARG A 96 -0.83 2.29 10.33
C ARG A 96 0.07 1.05 10.26
N THR A 97 1.27 1.11 10.83
CA THR A 97 2.21 -0.01 10.79
C THR A 97 1.75 -1.15 11.70
N ASP A 98 1.28 -0.83 12.91
CA ASP A 98 0.75 -1.83 13.86
C ASP A 98 -0.47 -2.57 13.28
N GLU A 99 -1.36 -1.84 12.60
CA GLU A 99 -2.51 -2.46 11.92
C GLU A 99 -2.10 -3.38 10.76
N LEU A 100 -1.05 -3.02 10.01
CA LEU A 100 -0.53 -3.85 8.93
C LEU A 100 0.15 -5.11 9.47
N ILE A 101 0.93 -4.98 10.55
CA ILE A 101 1.57 -6.12 11.24
C ILE A 101 0.49 -7.09 11.73
N ARG A 102 -0.53 -6.59 12.43
CA ARG A 102 -1.63 -7.43 12.92
C ARG A 102 -2.30 -8.21 11.79
N ARG A 103 -2.55 -7.57 10.65
CA ARG A 103 -3.17 -8.26 9.50
C ARG A 103 -2.26 -9.28 8.86
N LEU A 104 -0.95 -9.01 8.82
CA LEU A 104 0.01 -9.98 8.33
C LEU A 104 0.02 -11.21 9.23
N ASP A 105 0.01 -11.03 10.56
CA ASP A 105 -0.05 -12.12 11.53
C ASP A 105 -1.35 -12.93 11.36
N ASP A 106 -2.50 -12.25 11.23
CA ASP A 106 -3.81 -12.88 10.98
C ASP A 106 -3.78 -13.72 9.68
N HIS A 107 -3.19 -13.19 8.60
CA HIS A 107 -3.08 -13.87 7.31
C HIS A 107 -2.13 -15.07 7.34
N VAL A 108 -1.01 -14.96 8.06
CA VAL A 108 -0.06 -16.05 8.25
C VAL A 108 -0.70 -17.19 9.05
N ALA A 109 -1.48 -16.86 10.09
CA ALA A 109 -2.23 -17.85 10.87
C ALA A 109 -3.28 -18.61 10.02
N ASP A 110 -4.02 -17.89 9.17
CA ASP A 110 -5.03 -18.48 8.27
C ASP A 110 -4.40 -19.32 7.14
N SER A 111 -3.24 -18.90 6.63
CA SER A 111 -2.50 -19.67 5.63
C SER A 111 -1.94 -20.98 6.20
N GLY A 112 -1.61 -21.01 7.50
CA GLY A 112 -1.10 -22.19 8.20
C GLY A 112 -2.17 -23.27 8.47
N THR A 113 -3.42 -22.87 8.71
CA THR A 113 -4.55 -23.81 8.92
C THR A 113 -5.03 -24.44 7.62
N GLY A 114 -4.95 -23.73 6.49
CA GLY A 114 -5.33 -24.24 5.16
C GLY A 114 -4.42 -25.36 4.61
N HIS A 115 -3.17 -25.47 5.05
CA HIS A 115 -2.23 -26.49 4.56
C HIS A 115 -2.25 -27.80 5.37
N ALA A 116 -2.80 -27.82 6.59
CA ALA A 116 -2.87 -29.01 7.43
C ALA A 116 -4.08 -29.94 7.12
N GLY A 117 -4.98 -29.53 6.22
CA GLY A 117 -6.24 -30.23 5.92
C GLY A 117 -6.22 -31.23 4.76
N THR A 118 -5.09 -31.47 4.09
CA THR A 118 -5.04 -32.34 2.90
C THR A 118 -4.02 -33.47 3.04
N ALA A 119 -4.22 -34.36 4.02
CA ALA A 119 -3.62 -35.69 3.99
C ALA A 119 -4.58 -36.66 3.29
N PRO A 120 -4.23 -37.27 2.14
CA PRO A 120 -5.05 -38.32 1.57
C PRO A 120 -4.91 -39.58 2.43
N ALA A 121 -6.03 -40.09 2.94
CA ALA A 121 -6.12 -41.46 3.38
C ALA A 121 -6.18 -42.36 2.13
N GLY A 122 -5.12 -43.12 1.88
CA GLY A 122 -5.01 -44.09 0.80
C GLY A 122 -3.80 -44.98 1.00
#